data_AF-A0AA96VIF8-F1
#
_entry.id   AF-A0AA96VIF8-F1
#
_cell.length_a   1.000
_cell.length_b   1.000
_cell.length_c   1.000
_cell.angle_alpha   90.00
_cell.angle_beta   90.00
_cell.angle_gamma   90.00
#
_symmetry.space_group_name_H-M   'P 1'
#
loop_
_entity.id
_entity.type
_entity.pdbx_description
1 polymer ?
#
loop_
_entity_poly.entity_id
_entity_poly.type
_entity_poly.pdbx_seq_one_letter_code
_entity_poly.pdbx_strand_id
1 'polypeptide(L)'
;MANNFCSNCGEPLKEYAIVCSSCGTPVKGRENQDGTDQSYQSQQSQYTNESANAEHVCGEEIPRYVPVKEKSTFFAAILSFFMAGLGQVYNGKFGRGLCFMVGAFVGSFLIVPGIAVWIWSIYDAYTEADKINKGELPFKEATVWEIIGFLLLPFIVFVIFVLFVLLIFIGIAVPFSMMA
;
A
#
# COMPACT_ATOMS: atom_id res chain seq x y z
N MET A 1 -7.31 41.76 -29.08
CA MET A 1 -7.82 40.40 -28.82
C MET A 1 -6.84 39.45 -29.46
N ALA A 2 -6.16 38.60 -28.68
CA ALA A 2 -5.20 37.64 -29.23
C ALA A 2 -5.98 36.49 -29.87
N ASN A 3 -5.76 36.26 -31.17
CA ASN A 3 -6.41 35.20 -31.91
C ASN A 3 -5.79 33.85 -31.47
N ASN A 4 -6.54 33.05 -30.72
CA ASN A 4 -6.09 31.76 -30.15
C ASN A 4 -6.11 30.63 -31.21
N PHE A 5 -5.23 30.67 -32.21
CA PHE A 5 -5.11 29.59 -33.21
C PHE A 5 -3.79 28.85 -33.08
N CYS A 6 -3.79 27.57 -33.44
CA CYS A 6 -2.61 26.73 -33.45
C CYS A 6 -1.61 27.20 -34.51
N SER A 7 -0.35 27.42 -34.12
CA SER A 7 0.72 27.87 -35.01
C SER A 7 1.14 26.82 -36.06
N ASN A 8 0.77 25.55 -35.87
CA ASN A 8 1.10 24.48 -36.81
C ASN A 8 -0.05 24.14 -37.77
N CYS A 9 -1.29 24.00 -37.28
CA CYS A 9 -2.41 23.52 -38.09
C CYS A 9 -3.55 24.54 -38.29
N GLY A 10 -3.49 25.72 -37.67
CA GLY A 10 -4.49 26.78 -37.85
C GLY A 10 -5.84 26.57 -37.15
N GLU A 11 -6.02 25.47 -36.41
CA GLU A 11 -7.27 25.19 -35.66
C GLU A 11 -7.39 26.12 -34.43
N PRO A 12 -8.59 26.63 -34.08
CA PRO A 12 -8.81 27.36 -32.84
C PRO A 12 -8.48 26.50 -31.60
N LEU A 13 -7.69 27.07 -30.69
CA LEU A 13 -7.26 26.42 -29.46
C LEU A 13 -8.21 26.79 -28.31
N LYS A 14 -8.63 25.80 -27.52
CA LYS A 14 -9.29 26.04 -26.23
C LYS A 14 -8.36 26.85 -25.33
N GLU A 15 -8.89 27.73 -24.48
CA GLU A 15 -8.10 28.68 -23.67
C GLU A 15 -7.06 28.01 -22.75
N TYR A 16 -7.35 26.78 -22.28
CA TYR A 16 -6.50 25.97 -21.40
C TYR A 16 -5.73 24.84 -22.13
N ALA A 17 -5.78 24.76 -23.47
CA ALA A 17 -5.11 23.69 -24.20
C ALA A 17 -3.58 23.88 -24.17
N ILE A 18 -2.86 22.88 -23.63
CA ILE A 18 -1.39 22.80 -23.62
C ILE A 18 -0.87 22.13 -24.91
N VAL A 19 -1.69 21.25 -25.48
CA VAL A 19 -1.41 20.56 -26.74
C VAL A 19 -2.59 20.74 -27.68
N CYS A 20 -2.33 21.01 -28.95
CA CYS A 20 -3.36 21.12 -29.96
C CYS A 20 -4.06 19.76 -30.14
N SER A 21 -5.39 19.72 -29.98
CA SER A 21 -6.18 18.50 -30.14
C SER A 21 -6.26 18.00 -31.59
N SER A 22 -5.90 18.83 -32.57
CA SER A 22 -5.98 18.50 -33.99
C SER A 22 -4.65 18.00 -34.58
N CYS A 23 -3.52 18.57 -34.17
CA CYS A 23 -2.20 18.21 -34.72
C CYS A 23 -1.15 17.76 -33.70
N GLY A 24 -1.46 17.80 -32.39
CA GLY A 24 -0.56 17.34 -31.34
C GLY A 24 0.63 18.26 -31.04
N THR A 25 0.74 19.45 -31.66
CA THR A 25 1.83 20.38 -31.32
C THR A 25 1.57 21.11 -29.99
N PRO A 26 2.61 21.31 -29.17
CA PRO A 26 2.48 22.05 -27.91
C PRO A 26 2.22 23.53 -28.17
N VAL A 27 1.33 24.12 -27.37
CA VAL A 27 0.97 25.54 -27.47
C VAL A 27 2.02 26.36 -26.72
N LYS A 28 2.81 27.12 -27.47
CA LYS A 28 3.90 27.94 -26.91
C LYS A 28 3.32 29.01 -25.97
N GLY A 29 3.78 29.02 -24.71
CA GLY A 29 3.39 30.02 -23.71
C GLY A 29 2.22 29.63 -22.79
N ARG A 30 1.75 28.38 -22.82
CA ARG A 30 0.79 27.85 -21.83
C ARG A 30 1.44 26.73 -21.03
N GLU A 31 2.10 27.10 -19.94
CA GLU A 31 2.68 26.19 -18.95
C GLU A 31 1.64 25.87 -17.87
N ASN A 32 1.61 24.63 -17.37
CA ASN A 32 0.61 24.14 -16.41
C ASN A 32 0.53 25.05 -15.17
N GLN A 33 -0.56 25.81 -15.05
CA GLN A 33 -0.95 26.46 -13.80
C GLN A 33 -2.29 25.87 -13.36
N ASP A 34 -2.24 24.65 -12.84
CA ASP A 34 -3.20 24.18 -11.85
C ASP A 34 -2.40 23.44 -10.75
N GLY A 35 -2.48 23.99 -9.54
CA GLY A 35 -1.74 23.52 -8.39
C GLY A 35 -2.50 22.40 -7.70
N THR A 36 -1.89 21.21 -7.65
CA THR A 36 -1.71 20.41 -6.43
C THR A 36 -0.75 19.25 -6.72
N ASP A 37 0.41 19.34 -6.07
CA ASP A 37 1.46 18.34 -5.80
C ASP A 37 2.14 17.62 -6.97
N GLN A 38 3.16 18.31 -7.47
CA GLN A 38 4.27 17.80 -8.26
C GLN A 38 5.22 16.94 -7.41
N SER A 39 5.52 15.72 -7.85
CA SER A 39 6.90 15.20 -7.96
C SER A 39 6.94 13.97 -8.86
N TYR A 40 6.50 14.11 -10.11
CA TYR A 40 6.85 13.16 -11.17
C TYR A 40 8.21 13.52 -11.75
N GLN A 41 9.28 12.95 -11.20
CA GLN A 41 10.49 12.68 -11.98
C GLN A 41 11.40 11.69 -11.25
N SER A 42 11.40 10.41 -11.65
CA SER A 42 12.53 9.73 -12.30
C SER A 42 12.54 8.19 -12.14
N GLN A 43 12.56 7.52 -13.30
CA GLN A 43 13.40 6.34 -13.61
C GLN A 43 12.95 4.92 -13.19
N GLN A 44 12.12 4.38 -14.07
CA GLN A 44 12.22 3.06 -14.70
C GLN A 44 13.65 2.46 -14.81
N SER A 45 13.90 1.29 -14.20
CA SER A 45 14.72 0.20 -14.77
C SER A 45 14.85 -0.99 -13.82
N GLN A 46 14.38 -2.18 -14.22
CA GLN A 46 15.20 -3.41 -14.40
C GLN A 46 14.29 -4.64 -14.65
N TYR A 47 13.88 -4.86 -15.91
CA TYR A 47 13.63 -6.21 -16.43
C TYR A 47 14.54 -6.37 -17.65
N THR A 48 15.35 -7.41 -17.58
CA THR A 48 16.58 -7.63 -18.31
C THR A 48 16.38 -7.90 -19.79
N ASN A 49 17.25 -7.29 -20.59
CA ASN A 49 17.42 -7.57 -22.00
C ASN A 49 18.08 -8.95 -22.13
N GLU A 50 17.35 -9.93 -22.64
CA GLU A 50 17.97 -11.11 -23.24
C GLU A 50 17.39 -11.33 -24.64
N SER A 51 18.32 -11.28 -25.60
CA SER A 51 18.25 -11.83 -26.96
C SER A 51 17.56 -11.04 -28.07
N ALA A 52 18.41 -10.25 -28.72
CA ALA A 52 18.47 -10.03 -30.16
C ALA A 52 17.72 -11.07 -31.03
N ASN A 53 16.62 -10.65 -31.65
CA ASN A 53 16.33 -10.88 -33.08
C ASN A 53 15.11 -10.03 -33.46
N ALA A 54 15.32 -9.01 -34.29
CA ALA A 54 14.26 -8.12 -34.75
C ALA A 54 13.69 -8.67 -36.06
N GLU A 55 12.51 -9.29 -36.01
CA GLU A 55 11.67 -9.47 -37.19
C GLU A 55 10.17 -9.50 -36.81
N HIS A 56 9.48 -8.45 -37.27
CA HIS A 56 8.05 -8.35 -37.56
C HIS A 56 7.04 -8.96 -36.58
N VAL A 57 6.63 -8.18 -35.57
CA VAL A 57 5.35 -8.38 -34.87
C VAL A 57 4.51 -7.11 -35.02
N CYS A 58 3.36 -7.27 -35.68
CA CYS A 58 2.32 -6.25 -35.75
C CYS A 58 1.63 -6.12 -34.39
N GLY A 59 1.60 -4.91 -33.84
CA GLY A 59 0.75 -4.51 -32.73
C GLY A 59 1.38 -4.69 -31.34
N GLU A 60 2.35 -3.85 -31.00
CA GLU A 60 2.70 -3.64 -29.59
C GLU A 60 1.67 -2.67 -28.99
N GLU A 61 0.76 -3.20 -28.18
CA GLU A 61 -0.03 -2.36 -27.29
C GLU A 61 0.95 -1.57 -26.42
N ILE A 62 1.08 -0.26 -26.69
CA ILE A 62 1.85 0.65 -25.84
C ILE A 62 1.40 0.35 -24.40
N PRO A 63 2.29 -0.16 -23.51
CA PRO A 63 1.90 -0.42 -22.14
C PRO A 63 1.42 0.92 -21.61
N ARG A 64 0.12 1.03 -21.34
CA ARG A 64 -0.45 2.22 -20.70
C ARG A 64 0.42 2.44 -19.48
N TYR A 65 1.15 3.55 -19.46
CA TYR A 65 1.78 4.06 -18.26
C TYR A 65 0.64 4.37 -17.28
N VAL A 66 0.27 3.37 -16.49
CA VAL A 66 -0.59 3.55 -15.33
C VAL A 66 0.31 4.18 -14.29
N PRO A 67 0.05 5.43 -13.86
CA PRO A 67 0.80 6.03 -12.77
C PRO A 67 0.67 5.12 -11.55
N VAL A 68 1.76 4.42 -11.20
CA VAL A 68 1.79 3.53 -10.04
C VAL A 68 1.84 4.43 -8.81
N LYS A 69 0.76 4.41 -8.02
CA LYS A 69 0.68 5.17 -6.78
C LYS A 69 1.75 4.64 -5.81
N GLU A 70 2.72 5.49 -5.46
CA GLU A 70 3.74 5.15 -4.48
C GLU A 70 3.12 4.99 -3.08
N LYS A 71 3.61 4.00 -2.33
CA LYS A 71 3.29 3.80 -0.92
C LYS A 71 4.35 4.49 -0.08
N SER A 72 3.95 5.01 1.08
CA SER A 72 4.91 5.64 1.97
C SER A 72 5.57 4.59 2.88
N THR A 73 6.81 4.22 2.55
CA THR A 73 7.60 3.19 3.25
C THR A 73 7.75 3.47 4.74
N PHE A 74 7.93 4.74 5.09
CA PHE A 74 8.03 5.18 6.48
C PHE A 74 6.72 5.00 7.25
N PHE A 75 5.58 5.30 6.63
CA PHE A 75 4.29 5.03 7.27
C PHE A 75 4.09 3.54 7.48
N ALA A 76 4.40 2.69 6.49
CA ALA A 76 4.31 1.23 6.66
C ALA A 76 5.09 0.73 7.88
N ALA A 77 6.30 1.26 8.11
CA ALA A 77 7.10 0.95 9.29
C ALA A 77 6.44 1.43 10.60
N ILE A 78 5.95 2.68 10.64
CA ILE A 78 5.26 3.23 11.82
C ILE A 78 4.01 2.41 12.16
N LEU A 79 3.22 2.02 11.16
CA LEU A 79 2.05 1.18 11.38
C LEU A 79 2.45 -0.14 12.06
N SER A 80 3.50 -0.80 11.57
CA SER A 80 4.01 -2.03 12.20
C SER A 80 4.63 -1.83 13.58
N PHE A 81 5.17 -0.64 13.89
CA PHE A 81 5.69 -0.33 15.22
C PHE A 81 4.56 -0.33 16.26
N PHE A 82 3.44 0.34 15.98
CA PHE A 82 2.30 0.38 16.90
C PHE A 82 1.60 -0.98 17.01
N MET A 83 1.54 -1.75 15.93
CA MET A 83 0.94 -3.07 15.93
C MET A 83 1.63 -3.98 14.92
N ALA A 84 2.23 -5.05 15.41
CA ALA A 84 2.90 -6.05 14.58
C ALA A 84 1.98 -6.52 13.44
N GLY A 85 2.47 -6.48 12.21
CA GLY A 85 1.74 -6.89 11.02
C GLY A 85 0.85 -5.81 10.37
N LEU A 86 0.59 -4.68 11.02
CA LEU A 86 -0.29 -3.64 10.47
C LEU A 86 0.29 -2.98 9.19
N GLY A 87 1.61 -2.76 9.13
CA GLY A 87 2.28 -2.28 7.92
C GLY A 87 2.15 -3.25 6.74
N GLN A 88 2.04 -4.56 6.99
CA GLN A 88 1.77 -5.54 5.93
C GLN A 88 0.33 -5.46 5.42
N VAL A 89 -0.64 -5.17 6.29
CA VAL A 89 -2.02 -4.90 5.87
C VAL A 89 -2.08 -3.64 5.00
N TYR A 90 -1.34 -2.58 5.33
CA TYR A 90 -1.18 -1.38 4.49
C TYR A 90 -0.55 -1.68 3.11
N ASN A 91 0.37 -2.62 3.06
CA ASN A 91 0.95 -3.13 1.81
C ASN A 91 0.00 -4.07 1.03
N GLY A 92 -1.22 -4.31 1.53
CA GLY A 92 -2.24 -5.18 0.92
C GLY A 92 -2.07 -6.67 1.24
N LYS A 93 -1.10 -7.03 2.10
CA LYS A 93 -0.73 -8.41 2.46
C LYS A 93 -1.32 -8.81 3.82
N PHE A 94 -2.66 -8.91 3.89
CA PHE A 94 -3.39 -9.23 5.13
C PHE A 94 -2.90 -10.52 5.81
N GLY A 95 -2.73 -11.61 5.06
CA GLY A 95 -2.29 -12.90 5.62
C GLY A 95 -0.91 -12.84 6.30
N ARG A 96 0.04 -12.11 5.70
CA ARG A 96 1.36 -11.90 6.33
C ARG A 96 1.25 -11.05 7.59
N GLY A 97 0.40 -10.01 7.57
CA GLY A 97 0.10 -9.23 8.77
C GLY A 97 -0.43 -10.10 9.91
N LEU A 98 -1.35 -11.02 9.60
CA LEU A 98 -1.90 -11.95 10.59
C LEU A 98 -0.83 -12.88 11.18
N CYS A 99 0.10 -13.39 10.37
CA CYS A 99 1.22 -14.20 10.86
C CYS A 99 2.10 -13.44 11.85
N PHE A 100 2.41 -12.16 11.58
CA PHE A 100 3.18 -11.34 12.52
C PHE A 100 2.41 -11.03 13.80
N MET A 101 1.10 -10.79 13.73
CA MET A 101 0.27 -10.58 14.91
C MET A 101 0.23 -11.83 15.82
N VAL A 102 -0.01 -13.01 15.24
CA VAL A 102 0.01 -14.27 15.99
C VAL A 102 1.41 -14.55 16.52
N GLY A 103 2.45 -14.35 15.71
CA GLY A 103 3.84 -14.54 16.10
C GLY A 103 4.26 -13.62 17.25
N ALA A 104 3.84 -12.35 17.22
CA ALA A 104 4.07 -11.39 18.30
C ALA A 104 3.27 -11.74 19.55
N PHE A 105 2.02 -12.21 19.41
CA PHE A 105 1.20 -12.66 20.54
C PHE A 105 1.81 -13.88 21.24
N VAL A 106 2.15 -14.94 20.48
CA VAL A 106 2.82 -16.13 21.02
C VAL A 106 4.22 -15.79 21.54
N GLY A 107 4.95 -14.94 20.80
CA GLY A 107 6.25 -14.44 21.20
C GLY A 107 6.18 -13.60 22.48
N SER A 108 5.06 -12.94 22.80
CA SER A 108 4.94 -12.13 24.02
C SER A 108 5.07 -12.95 25.31
N PHE A 109 4.76 -14.26 25.27
CA PHE A 109 5.02 -15.18 26.40
C PHE A 109 6.52 -15.40 26.65
N LEU A 110 7.37 -15.10 25.67
CA LEU A 110 8.83 -15.18 25.74
C LEU A 110 9.45 -13.83 25.34
N ILE A 111 9.82 -13.01 26.32
CA ILE A 111 10.25 -11.61 26.12
C ILE A 111 11.22 -11.43 24.92
N VAL A 112 12.28 -12.25 24.84
CA VAL A 112 13.30 -12.13 23.79
C VAL A 112 12.76 -12.49 22.39
N PRO A 113 12.16 -13.67 22.16
CA PRO A 113 11.47 -13.97 20.90
C PRO A 113 10.39 -12.96 20.50
N GLY A 114 9.61 -12.46 21.46
CA GLY A 114 8.56 -11.46 21.19
C GLY A 114 9.12 -10.17 20.61
N ILE A 115 10.17 -9.62 21.23
CA ILE A 115 10.84 -8.41 20.74
C ILE A 115 11.47 -8.66 19.36
N ALA A 116 12.08 -9.83 19.15
CA ALA A 116 12.70 -10.17 17.86
C ALA A 116 11.68 -10.20 16.71
N VAL A 117 10.53 -10.85 16.92
CA VAL A 117 9.45 -10.91 15.93
C VAL A 117 8.85 -9.52 15.68
N TRP A 118 8.71 -8.71 16.72
CA TRP A 118 8.19 -7.34 16.59
C TRP A 118 9.10 -6.45 15.74
N ILE A 119 10.42 -6.44 16.02
CA ILE A 119 11.40 -5.68 15.23
C ILE A 119 11.42 -6.18 13.78
N TRP A 120 11.39 -7.50 13.58
CA TRP A 120 11.36 -8.09 12.25
C TRP A 120 10.12 -7.66 11.46
N SER A 121 8.95 -7.57 12.10
CA SER A 121 7.71 -7.12 11.47
C SER A 121 7.81 -5.68 10.94
N ILE A 122 8.52 -4.79 11.64
CA ILE A 122 8.75 -3.40 11.21
C ILE A 122 9.65 -3.38 9.97
N TYR A 123 10.77 -4.10 10.03
CA TYR A 123 11.72 -4.20 8.92
C TYR A 123 11.07 -4.80 7.66
N ASP A 124 10.29 -5.86 7.83
CA ASP A 124 9.58 -6.53 6.73
C ASP A 124 8.54 -5.60 6.09
N ALA A 125 7.79 -4.82 6.88
CA ALA A 125 6.82 -3.85 6.35
C ALA A 125 7.48 -2.71 5.58
N TYR A 126 8.61 -2.20 6.08
CA TYR A 126 9.43 -1.21 5.38
C TYR A 126 9.93 -1.77 4.06
N THR A 127 10.65 -2.89 4.09
CA THR A 127 11.26 -3.46 2.87
C THR A 127 10.22 -3.86 1.84
N GLU A 128 9.05 -4.34 2.26
CA GLU A 128 8.00 -4.70 1.30
C GLU A 128 7.34 -3.48 0.65
N ALA A 129 7.17 -2.38 1.38
CA ALA A 129 6.68 -1.13 0.80
C ALA A 129 7.70 -0.54 -0.18
N ASP A 130 8.99 -0.62 0.13
CA ASP A 130 10.08 -0.20 -0.75
C ASP A 130 10.11 -1.00 -2.05
N LYS A 131 9.95 -2.33 -1.98
CA LYS A 131 9.83 -3.20 -3.16
C LYS A 131 8.59 -2.89 -4.01
N ILE A 132 7.46 -2.53 -3.40
CA ILE A 132 6.26 -2.08 -4.13
C ILE A 132 6.55 -0.79 -4.89
N ASN A 133 7.23 0.17 -4.24
CA ASN A 133 7.60 1.43 -4.89
C ASN A 133 8.59 1.22 -6.04
N LYS A 134 9.51 0.25 -5.92
CA LYS A 134 10.45 -0.15 -6.97
C LYS A 134 9.80 -0.94 -8.11
N GLY A 135 8.51 -1.31 -8.01
CA GLY A 135 7.83 -2.13 -9.01
C GLY A 135 8.24 -3.61 -9.03
N GLU A 136 8.92 -4.07 -7.97
CA GLU A 136 9.28 -5.49 -7.80
C GLU A 136 8.08 -6.33 -7.34
N LEU A 137 7.08 -5.69 -6.70
CA LEU A 137 5.88 -6.33 -6.20
C LEU A 137 4.61 -5.64 -6.75
N PRO A 138 3.54 -6.40 -7.01
CA PRO A 138 2.29 -5.82 -7.50
C PRO A 138 1.68 -4.89 -6.45
N PHE A 139 1.26 -3.71 -6.89
CA PHE A 139 0.52 -2.79 -6.03
C PHE A 139 -0.87 -3.37 -5.74
N LYS A 140 -1.16 -3.59 -4.45
CA LYS A 140 -2.52 -3.86 -3.96
C LYS A 140 -2.94 -2.73 -3.03
N GLU A 141 -4.12 -2.18 -3.27
CA GLU A 141 -4.74 -1.22 -2.36
C GLU A 141 -5.21 -1.95 -1.10
N ALA A 142 -4.88 -1.38 0.07
CA ALA A 142 -5.36 -1.90 1.33
C ALA A 142 -6.81 -1.46 1.50
N THR A 143 -7.73 -2.41 1.70
CA THR A 143 -9.12 -2.05 1.93
C THR A 143 -9.28 -1.54 3.37
N VAL A 144 -10.11 -0.51 3.53
CA VAL A 144 -10.41 0.06 4.85
C VAL A 144 -10.97 -1.02 5.79
N TRP A 145 -11.76 -1.96 5.25
CA TRP A 145 -12.31 -3.08 6.00
C TRP A 145 -11.23 -4.07 6.50
N GLU A 146 -10.19 -4.36 5.71
CA GLU A 146 -9.06 -5.18 6.17
C GLU A 146 -8.33 -4.50 7.34
N ILE A 147 -8.12 -3.18 7.27
CA ILE A 147 -7.44 -2.41 8.33
C ILE A 147 -8.30 -2.38 9.61
N ILE A 148 -9.58 -2.03 9.49
CA ILE A 148 -10.51 -1.99 10.63
C ILE A 148 -10.63 -3.39 11.25
N GLY A 149 -10.83 -4.41 10.43
CA GLY A 149 -10.94 -5.80 10.90
C GLY A 149 -9.68 -6.25 11.64
N PHE A 150 -8.50 -5.93 11.11
CA PHE A 150 -7.22 -6.23 11.77
C PHE A 150 -7.08 -5.53 13.13
N LEU A 151 -7.45 -4.25 13.21
CA LEU A 151 -7.40 -3.50 14.47
C LEU A 151 -8.40 -4.02 15.52
N LEU A 152 -9.59 -4.46 15.11
CA LEU A 152 -10.62 -4.97 16.02
C LEU A 152 -10.37 -6.41 16.48
N LEU A 153 -9.73 -7.23 15.65
CA LEU A 153 -9.44 -8.64 15.93
C LEU A 153 -8.81 -8.88 17.32
N PRO A 154 -7.74 -8.19 17.75
CA PRO A 154 -7.14 -8.43 19.07
C PRO A 154 -8.09 -8.07 20.22
N PHE A 155 -8.91 -7.02 20.08
CA PHE A 155 -9.90 -6.67 21.09
C PHE A 155 -11.00 -7.73 21.20
N ILE A 156 -11.48 -8.24 20.07
CA ILE A 156 -12.48 -9.32 20.03
C ILE A 156 -11.93 -10.58 20.70
N VAL A 157 -10.70 -10.97 20.36
CA VAL A 157 -10.03 -12.13 20.97
C VAL A 157 -9.86 -11.95 22.48
N PHE A 158 -9.46 -10.74 22.93
CA PHE A 158 -9.33 -10.43 24.34
C PHE A 158 -10.66 -10.52 25.10
N VAL A 159 -11.74 -9.97 24.55
CA VAL A 159 -13.09 -10.06 25.14
C VAL A 159 -13.54 -11.51 25.24
N ILE A 160 -13.37 -12.31 24.19
CA ILE A 160 -13.70 -13.74 24.20
C ILE A 160 -12.90 -14.48 25.27
N PHE A 161 -11.59 -14.20 25.39
CA PHE A 161 -10.73 -14.78 26.41
C PHE A 161 -11.20 -14.45 27.83
N VAL A 162 -11.53 -13.17 28.10
CA VAL A 162 -12.04 -12.74 29.41
C VAL A 162 -13.37 -13.42 29.73
N LEU A 163 -14.32 -13.46 28.79
CA LEU A 163 -15.59 -14.14 28.97
C LEU A 163 -15.38 -15.64 29.27
N PHE A 164 -14.48 -16.30 28.56
CA PHE A 164 -14.14 -17.70 28.79
C PHE A 164 -13.56 -17.93 30.21
N VAL A 165 -12.64 -17.09 30.66
CA VAL A 165 -12.08 -17.17 32.02
C VAL A 165 -13.15 -16.92 33.09
N LEU A 166 -14.06 -15.95 32.87
CA LEU A 166 -15.18 -15.69 33.78
C LEU A 166 -16.12 -16.89 33.89
N LEU A 167 -16.43 -17.55 32.78
CA LEU A 167 -17.27 -18.75 32.78
C LEU A 167 -16.62 -19.90 33.57
N ILE A 168 -15.30 -20.10 33.41
CA ILE A 168 -14.53 -21.08 34.21
C ILE A 168 -14.59 -20.72 35.69
N PHE A 169 -14.37 -19.44 36.03
CA PHE A 169 -14.40 -18.98 37.41
C PHE A 169 -15.77 -19.19 38.06
N ILE A 170 -16.86 -18.83 37.38
CA ILE A 170 -18.23 -19.06 37.86
C ILE A 170 -18.47 -20.56 38.06
N GLY A 171 -18.03 -21.39 37.11
CA GLY A 171 -18.15 -22.85 37.17
C GLY A 171 -17.42 -23.49 38.35
N ILE A 172 -16.34 -22.88 38.86
CA ILE A 172 -15.57 -23.38 40.00
C ILE A 172 -16.05 -22.75 41.32
N ALA A 173 -16.28 -21.44 41.34
CA ALA A 173 -16.60 -20.69 42.56
C ALA A 173 -18.01 -20.99 43.08
N VAL A 174 -18.99 -21.12 42.19
CA VAL A 174 -20.39 -21.42 42.58
C VAL A 174 -20.50 -22.75 43.32
N PRO A 175 -20.04 -23.90 42.80
CA PRO A 175 -20.14 -25.16 43.54
C PRO A 175 -19.32 -25.16 44.83
N PHE A 176 -18.16 -24.50 44.86
CA PHE A 176 -17.37 -24.36 46.10
C PHE A 176 -18.18 -23.64 47.19
N SER A 177 -18.88 -22.56 46.83
CA SER A 177 -19.74 -21.82 47.77
C SER A 177 -20.97 -22.60 48.25
N MET A 178 -21.40 -23.65 47.53
CA MET A 178 -22.50 -24.52 47.96
C MET A 178 -22.03 -25.65 48.90
N MET A 179 -20.73 -25.91 48.97
CA MET A 179 -20.15 -26.98 49.81
C MET A 179 -19.57 -26.47 51.14
N ALA A 180 -19.45 -25.16 51.33
CA ALA A 180 -18.98 -24.51 52.55
C ALA A 180 -20.16 -24.03 53.42
#